data_AF-A0A9Q0IDH0-F1
#
_entry.id   AF-A0A9Q0IDH0-F1
#
_cell.length_a   1.000
_cell.length_b   1.000
_cell.length_c   1.000
_cell.angle_alpha   90.00
_cell.angle_beta   90.00
_cell.angle_gamma   90.00
#
_symmetry.space_group_name_H-M   'P 1'
#
loop_
_entity.id
_entity.type
_entity.pdbx_description
1 polymer ?
#
loop_
_entity_poly.entity_id
_entity_poly.type
_entity_poly.pdbx_seq_one_letter_code
_entity_poly.pdbx_strand_id
1 'polypeptide(L)'
;MCEFDGAREQHKSWRPPVAAVEVEVEVVGTVALLLLLLLLLLLLYSTAVDGDGFSEASLKLYEVQFFGFTPQTCMLRIYSAFQECLCGILVVVEKVCVRKLKRPKAGEEEADDVEPLRARAAEGSRRLREFLDQRFQSLGKRMDALLVDKCFSIPSNVLLPGDQPHRKHPHNLQELMQVESSLAALQRAHEAELCARQALLVELEEQKAVREQLEGILRWVGELQAAWLKEGMGSFNDSFPMVMESVRKLQDAVGDICNKARHETEA
;
A
#
# COMPACT_ATOMS: atom_id res chain seq x y z
N MET A 1 -71.46 -21.93 30.95
CA MET A 1 -72.29 -23.11 30.68
C MET A 1 -72.53 -23.18 29.19
N CYS A 2 -71.92 -24.17 28.53
CA CYS A 2 -72.48 -25.02 27.47
C CYS A 2 -71.38 -26.01 27.05
N GLU A 3 -71.73 -27.28 27.15
CA GLU A 3 -70.94 -28.50 27.00
C GLU A 3 -70.83 -28.98 25.54
N PHE A 4 -69.83 -29.86 25.32
CA PHE A 4 -69.74 -31.04 24.41
C PHE A 4 -70.14 -30.89 22.92
N ASP A 5 -69.45 -31.43 21.91
CA ASP A 5 -68.88 -32.77 21.65
C ASP A 5 -67.72 -32.60 20.63
N GLY A 6 -66.67 -33.43 20.51
CA GLY A 6 -66.66 -34.88 20.37
C GLY A 6 -66.32 -35.25 18.92
N ALA A 7 -65.03 -35.46 18.59
CA ALA A 7 -64.61 -36.13 17.35
C ALA A 7 -63.26 -36.85 17.51
N ARG A 8 -63.37 -38.17 17.68
CA ARG A 8 -62.34 -39.20 17.69
C ARG A 8 -62.05 -39.60 16.24
N GLU A 9 -60.83 -39.46 15.71
CA GLU A 9 -60.38 -40.28 14.56
C GLU A 9 -58.85 -40.49 14.47
N GLN A 10 -58.50 -41.78 14.55
CA GLN A 10 -57.56 -42.51 13.69
C GLN A 10 -56.02 -42.36 13.87
N HIS A 11 -55.48 -43.35 14.58
CA HIS A 11 -54.18 -43.98 14.34
C HIS A 11 -53.89 -44.12 12.82
N LYS A 12 -52.84 -43.44 12.33
CA LYS A 12 -52.15 -43.84 11.09
C LYS A 12 -50.67 -44.06 11.39
N SER A 13 -50.35 -45.35 11.50
CA SER A 13 -49.00 -45.92 11.44
C SER A 13 -48.28 -45.39 10.20
N TRP A 14 -47.27 -44.54 10.42
CA TRP A 14 -46.39 -44.05 9.36
C TRP A 14 -45.19 -44.98 9.27
N ARG A 15 -45.25 -46.00 8.40
CA ARG A 15 -44.05 -46.68 7.91
C ARG A 15 -43.53 -45.88 6.70
N PRO A 16 -42.23 -45.52 6.64
CA PRO A 16 -41.66 -44.94 5.44
C PRO A 16 -41.60 -46.00 4.32
N PRO A 17 -41.80 -45.60 3.05
CA PRO A 17 -41.78 -46.50 1.91
C PRO A 17 -40.35 -46.97 1.62
N VAL A 18 -40.20 -48.29 1.50
CA VAL A 18 -38.94 -49.04 1.26
C VAL A 18 -38.22 -48.61 -0.04
N ALA A 19 -38.91 -47.93 -0.96
CA ALA A 19 -38.37 -47.48 -2.24
C ALA A 19 -37.40 -46.29 -2.15
N ALA A 20 -37.46 -45.45 -1.11
CA ALA A 20 -36.58 -44.27 -1.02
C ALA A 20 -35.12 -44.63 -0.68
N VAL A 21 -34.90 -45.78 -0.03
CA VAL A 21 -33.55 -46.24 0.38
C VAL A 21 -32.83 -46.99 -0.74
N GLU A 22 -33.56 -47.51 -1.72
CA GLU A 22 -32.94 -48.17 -2.89
C GLU A 22 -32.36 -47.13 -3.87
N VAL A 23 -33.01 -45.97 -4.02
CA VAL A 23 -32.55 -44.89 -4.90
C VAL A 23 -31.27 -44.22 -4.39
N GLU A 24 -31.12 -43.98 -3.08
CA GLU A 24 -29.88 -43.38 -2.53
C GLU A 24 -28.65 -44.32 -2.65
N VAL A 25 -28.87 -45.63 -2.72
CA VAL A 25 -27.80 -46.63 -2.79
C VAL A 25 -27.28 -46.80 -4.22
N GLU A 26 -28.17 -46.69 -5.21
CA GLU A 26 -27.77 -46.61 -6.61
C GLU A 26 -27.01 -45.31 -6.90
N VAL A 27 -27.41 -44.18 -6.32
CA VAL A 27 -26.71 -42.89 -6.50
C VAL A 27 -25.30 -42.92 -5.89
N VAL A 28 -25.11 -43.50 -4.71
CA VAL A 28 -23.76 -43.60 -4.10
C VAL A 28 -22.88 -44.62 -4.84
N GLY A 29 -23.46 -45.74 -5.28
CA GLY A 29 -22.76 -46.73 -6.09
C GLY A 29 -22.33 -46.17 -7.45
N THR A 30 -23.19 -45.40 -8.11
CA THR A 30 -22.90 -44.72 -9.38
C THR A 30 -21.90 -43.58 -9.20
N VAL A 31 -21.93 -42.81 -8.11
CA VAL A 31 -20.92 -41.78 -7.82
C VAL A 31 -19.55 -42.39 -7.52
N ALA A 32 -19.49 -43.50 -6.77
CA ALA A 32 -18.23 -44.21 -6.54
C ALA A 32 -17.68 -44.83 -7.83
N LEU A 33 -18.54 -45.44 -8.66
CA LEU A 33 -18.17 -45.93 -9.98
C LEU A 33 -17.71 -44.77 -10.88
N LEU A 34 -18.40 -43.64 -10.90
CA LEU A 34 -18.02 -42.44 -11.66
C LEU A 34 -16.69 -41.88 -11.21
N LEU A 35 -16.42 -41.81 -9.89
CA LEU A 35 -15.14 -41.36 -9.35
C LEU A 35 -14.01 -42.33 -9.69
N LEU A 36 -14.27 -43.63 -9.65
CA LEU A 36 -13.30 -44.66 -10.01
C LEU A 36 -13.04 -44.67 -11.53
N LEU A 37 -14.08 -44.41 -12.33
CA LEU A 37 -14.00 -44.25 -13.79
C LEU A 37 -13.29 -42.95 -14.18
N LEU A 38 -13.46 -41.87 -13.41
CA LEU A 38 -12.77 -40.59 -13.60
C LEU A 38 -11.29 -40.69 -13.21
N LEU A 39 -10.98 -41.43 -12.14
CA LEU A 39 -9.62 -41.84 -11.78
C LEU A 39 -8.98 -42.70 -12.88
N LEU A 40 -9.71 -43.68 -13.43
CA LEU A 40 -9.25 -44.51 -14.55
C LEU A 40 -9.06 -43.71 -15.84
N LEU A 41 -9.92 -42.74 -16.13
CA LEU A 41 -9.77 -41.82 -17.28
C LEU A 41 -8.56 -40.90 -17.11
N LEU A 42 -8.30 -40.38 -15.91
CA LEU A 42 -7.09 -39.62 -15.59
C LEU A 42 -5.81 -40.48 -15.70
N LEU A 43 -5.90 -41.76 -15.33
CA LEU A 43 -4.81 -42.73 -15.50
C LEU A 43 -4.55 -43.06 -16.98
N LEU A 44 -5.60 -43.16 -17.81
CA LEU A 44 -5.49 -43.42 -19.25
C LEU A 44 -5.02 -42.21 -20.04
N TYR A 45 -5.42 -40.99 -19.66
CA TYR A 45 -4.96 -39.76 -20.29
C TYR A 45 -3.48 -39.47 -20.00
N SER A 46 -2.96 -40.00 -18.89
CA SER A 46 -1.59 -39.78 -18.44
C SER A 46 -0.55 -40.71 -19.10
N THR A 47 -0.88 -41.64 -19.99
CA THR A 47 0.15 -42.48 -20.64
C THR A 47 0.87 -41.82 -21.82
N ALA A 48 0.58 -40.54 -22.12
CA ALA A 48 1.03 -39.89 -23.36
C ALA A 48 2.00 -38.69 -23.19
N VAL A 49 2.59 -38.47 -22.01
CA VAL A 49 3.57 -37.36 -21.83
C VAL A 49 4.78 -37.88 -21.07
N ASP A 50 5.79 -38.26 -21.84
CA ASP A 50 7.17 -38.43 -21.39
C ASP A 50 7.85 -37.05 -21.38
N GLY A 51 8.43 -36.70 -20.25
CA GLY A 51 9.15 -35.46 -20.03
C GLY A 51 10.09 -35.62 -18.87
N ASP A 52 11.30 -36.06 -19.20
CA ASP A 52 12.45 -36.14 -18.32
C ASP A 52 12.99 -34.73 -18.00
N GLY A 53 13.47 -34.53 -16.78
CA GLY A 53 14.02 -33.25 -16.31
C GLY A 53 13.65 -32.90 -14.87
N PHE A 54 14.18 -33.64 -13.90
CA PHE A 54 14.15 -33.20 -12.50
C PHE A 54 15.14 -32.03 -12.34
N SER A 55 14.61 -30.80 -12.26
CA SER A 55 15.42 -29.63 -11.89
C SER A 55 15.57 -29.58 -10.37
N GLU A 56 16.84 -29.56 -9.95
CA GLU A 56 17.33 -29.35 -8.60
C GLU A 56 16.63 -28.17 -7.90
N ALA A 57 16.43 -28.25 -6.58
CA ALA A 57 15.61 -27.34 -5.78
C ALA A 57 16.17 -25.91 -5.70
N SER A 58 16.10 -25.17 -6.81
CA SER A 58 16.22 -23.72 -6.83
C SER A 58 15.02 -23.14 -6.09
N LEU A 59 15.27 -22.18 -5.19
CA LEU A 59 14.25 -21.52 -4.37
C LEU A 59 13.21 -20.71 -5.18
N LYS A 60 13.28 -20.70 -6.53
CA LYS A 60 12.33 -20.05 -7.46
C LYS A 60 11.90 -18.66 -6.97
N LEU A 61 12.89 -17.83 -6.58
CA LEU A 61 12.64 -16.53 -5.94
C LEU A 61 11.92 -15.54 -6.86
N TYR A 62 12.14 -15.65 -8.17
CA TYR A 62 11.49 -14.81 -9.16
C TYR A 62 10.00 -15.15 -9.28
N GLU A 63 9.68 -16.44 -9.26
CA GLU A 63 8.31 -16.94 -9.19
C GLU A 63 7.63 -16.48 -7.90
N VAL A 64 8.33 -16.50 -6.77
CA VAL A 64 7.80 -16.02 -5.48
C VAL A 64 7.43 -14.54 -5.54
N GLN A 65 8.23 -13.70 -6.20
CA GLN A 65 7.91 -12.29 -6.39
C GLN A 65 6.59 -12.10 -7.16
N PHE A 66 6.29 -12.96 -8.12
CA PHE A 66 5.06 -12.88 -8.91
C PHE A 66 3.85 -13.50 -8.20
N PHE A 67 3.99 -14.72 -7.66
CA PHE A 67 2.88 -15.48 -7.09
C PHE A 67 2.61 -15.16 -5.61
N GLY A 68 3.58 -14.59 -4.89
CA GLY A 68 3.49 -14.34 -3.45
C GLY A 68 3.65 -15.60 -2.58
N PHE A 69 3.95 -16.75 -3.18
CA PHE A 69 4.24 -18.01 -2.50
C PHE A 69 5.25 -18.83 -3.31
N THR A 70 5.94 -19.77 -2.65
CA THR A 70 6.80 -20.72 -3.36
C THR A 70 5.95 -21.82 -4.02
N PRO A 71 6.22 -22.19 -5.29
CA PRO A 71 5.50 -23.28 -5.95
C PRO A 71 5.48 -24.57 -5.13
N GLN A 72 6.56 -24.86 -4.40
CA GLN A 72 6.68 -26.02 -3.52
C GLN A 72 5.68 -25.98 -2.35
N THR A 73 5.45 -24.81 -1.75
CA THR A 73 4.45 -24.67 -0.69
C THR A 73 3.03 -24.84 -1.22
N CYS A 74 2.76 -24.35 -2.44
CA CYS A 74 1.47 -24.58 -3.10
C CYS A 74 1.25 -26.09 -3.36
N MET A 75 2.26 -26.77 -3.91
CA MET A 75 2.21 -28.22 -4.14
C MET A 75 1.97 -28.99 -2.84
N LEU A 76 2.67 -28.65 -1.75
CA LEU A 76 2.44 -29.28 -0.45
C LEU A 76 0.98 -29.17 0.01
N ARG A 77 0.38 -27.97 -0.13
CA ARG A 77 -1.04 -27.77 0.24
C ARG A 77 -2.00 -28.58 -0.63
N ILE A 78 -1.70 -28.68 -1.93
CA ILE A 78 -2.46 -29.51 -2.87
C ILE A 78 -2.37 -30.98 -2.45
N TYR A 79 -1.16 -31.47 -2.15
CA TYR A 79 -0.93 -32.83 -1.69
C TYR A 79 -1.70 -33.16 -0.41
N SER A 80 -1.62 -32.29 0.59
CA SER A 80 -2.36 -32.46 1.84
C SER A 80 -3.87 -32.51 1.59
N ALA A 81 -4.42 -31.61 0.78
CA ALA A 81 -5.84 -31.60 0.46
C ALA A 81 -6.29 -32.90 -0.24
N PHE A 82 -5.53 -33.40 -1.21
CA PHE A 82 -5.82 -34.68 -1.86
C PHE A 82 -5.78 -35.86 -0.88
N GLN A 83 -4.78 -35.91 -0.02
CA GLN A 83 -4.63 -36.97 0.97
C GLN A 83 -5.77 -36.96 1.99
N GLU A 84 -6.17 -35.78 2.47
CA GLU A 84 -7.34 -35.61 3.34
C GLU A 84 -8.63 -36.09 2.67
N CYS A 85 -8.84 -35.72 1.40
CA CYS A 85 -9.99 -36.18 0.63
C CYS A 85 -10.00 -37.71 0.45
N LEU A 86 -8.88 -38.31 0.06
CA LEU A 86 -8.75 -39.77 -0.10
C LEU A 86 -9.04 -40.49 1.22
N CYS A 87 -8.48 -40.01 2.34
CA CYS A 87 -8.75 -40.58 3.66
C CYS A 87 -10.23 -40.46 4.03
N GLY A 88 -10.85 -39.31 3.77
CA GLY A 88 -12.28 -39.10 3.99
C GLY A 88 -13.16 -40.07 3.21
N ILE A 89 -12.89 -40.24 1.91
CA ILE A 89 -13.63 -41.17 1.04
C ILE A 89 -13.48 -42.61 1.53
N LEU A 90 -12.26 -43.06 1.86
CA LEU A 90 -12.01 -44.42 2.34
C LEU A 90 -12.81 -44.74 3.61
N VAL A 91 -12.91 -43.80 4.55
CA VAL A 91 -13.73 -43.97 5.77
C VAL A 91 -15.21 -44.12 5.44
N VAL A 92 -15.72 -43.38 4.45
CA VAL A 92 -17.12 -43.51 4.01
C VAL A 92 -17.36 -44.86 3.35
N VAL A 93 -16.45 -45.29 2.47
CA VAL A 93 -16.51 -46.60 1.81
C VAL A 93 -16.50 -47.73 2.83
N GLU A 94 -15.59 -47.69 3.81
CA GLU A 94 -15.53 -48.68 4.89
C GLU A 94 -16.86 -48.76 5.67
N LYS A 95 -17.41 -47.61 6.06
CA LYS A 95 -18.71 -47.52 6.75
C LYS A 95 -19.85 -48.09 5.91
N VAL A 96 -19.88 -47.80 4.60
CA VAL A 96 -20.92 -48.34 3.69
C VAL A 96 -20.77 -49.85 3.55
N CYS A 97 -19.56 -50.37 3.37
CA CYS A 97 -19.29 -51.80 3.30
C CYS A 97 -19.78 -52.53 4.55
N VAL A 98 -19.42 -52.04 5.74
CA VAL A 98 -19.89 -52.61 7.02
C VAL A 98 -21.41 -52.58 7.13
N ARG A 99 -22.07 -51.47 6.75
CA ARG A 99 -23.54 -51.35 6.77
C ARG A 99 -24.22 -52.30 5.79
N LYS A 100 -23.67 -52.48 4.58
CA LYS A 100 -24.24 -53.36 3.56
C LYS A 100 -24.07 -54.83 3.89
N LEU A 101 -22.93 -55.21 4.47
CA LEU A 101 -22.66 -56.58 4.91
C LEU A 101 -23.46 -56.99 6.16
N LYS A 102 -23.85 -56.02 7.00
CA LYS A 102 -24.74 -56.24 8.14
C LYS A 102 -26.22 -56.41 7.80
N ARG A 103 -26.65 -56.16 6.55
CA ARG A 103 -28.07 -56.23 6.20
C ARG A 103 -28.53 -57.69 6.34
N PRO A 104 -29.52 -58.01 7.19
CA PRO A 104 -29.97 -59.38 7.36
C PRO A 104 -30.53 -59.89 6.02
N LYS A 105 -30.12 -61.10 5.62
CA LYS A 105 -30.88 -61.86 4.63
C LYS A 105 -32.23 -62.18 5.25
N ALA A 106 -33.31 -62.04 4.48
CA ALA A 106 -34.65 -62.35 4.95
C ALA A 106 -34.71 -63.82 5.42
N GLY A 107 -34.70 -64.04 6.74
CA GLY A 107 -34.87 -65.36 7.35
C GLY A 107 -33.79 -65.85 8.34
N GLU A 108 -32.70 -65.11 8.60
CA GLU A 108 -31.66 -65.52 9.58
C GLU A 108 -31.71 -64.66 10.87
N GLU A 109 -31.72 -65.31 12.04
CA GLU A 109 -31.63 -64.66 13.36
C GLU A 109 -30.29 -63.94 13.55
N GLU A 110 -30.30 -62.82 14.27
CA GLU A 110 -29.13 -61.97 14.55
C GLU A 110 -28.04 -62.76 15.28
N ALA A 111 -27.06 -63.28 14.52
CA ALA A 111 -25.78 -63.69 15.06
C ALA A 111 -24.88 -62.47 15.25
N ASP A 112 -24.28 -62.38 16.43
CA ASP A 112 -23.43 -61.31 16.98
C ASP A 112 -22.06 -61.18 16.27
N ASP A 113 -22.02 -61.27 14.94
CA ASP A 113 -20.79 -61.39 14.13
C ASP A 113 -20.35 -60.06 13.49
N VAL A 114 -20.54 -58.97 14.24
CA VAL A 114 -20.28 -57.59 13.78
C VAL A 114 -18.78 -57.25 13.74
N GLU A 115 -18.03 -57.75 14.72
CA GLU A 115 -16.60 -57.46 14.88
C GLU A 115 -15.71 -58.05 13.77
N PRO A 116 -15.85 -59.32 13.33
CA PRO A 116 -15.02 -59.85 12.25
C PRO A 116 -15.33 -59.19 10.90
N LEU A 117 -16.58 -58.76 10.66
CA LEU A 117 -16.94 -57.99 9.47
C LEU A 117 -16.30 -56.60 9.46
N ARG A 118 -16.23 -55.93 10.63
CA ARG A 118 -15.49 -54.66 10.77
C ARG A 118 -14.00 -54.86 10.56
N ALA A 119 -13.39 -55.86 11.19
CA ALA A 119 -11.98 -56.14 11.04
C ALA A 119 -11.60 -56.42 9.57
N ARG A 120 -12.43 -57.18 8.85
CA ARG A 120 -12.21 -57.47 7.43
C ARG A 120 -12.39 -56.23 6.54
N ALA A 121 -13.38 -55.38 6.83
CA ALA A 121 -13.58 -54.12 6.10
C ALA A 121 -12.43 -53.12 6.36
N ALA A 122 -11.93 -53.05 7.60
CA ALA A 122 -10.80 -52.22 7.97
C ALA A 122 -9.50 -52.69 7.29
N GLU A 123 -9.25 -54.00 7.27
CA GLU A 123 -8.09 -54.59 6.57
C GLU A 123 -8.15 -54.34 5.05
N GLY A 124 -9.33 -54.52 4.43
CA GLY A 124 -9.53 -54.18 3.01
C GLY A 124 -9.30 -52.69 2.72
N SER A 125 -9.78 -51.81 3.60
CA SER A 125 -9.60 -50.36 3.49
C SER A 125 -8.14 -49.95 3.68
N ARG A 126 -7.39 -50.64 4.54
CA ARG A 126 -5.95 -50.45 4.73
C ARG A 126 -5.17 -50.83 3.46
N ARG A 127 -5.42 -52.01 2.89
CA ARG A 127 -4.77 -52.45 1.65
C ARG A 127 -5.08 -51.53 0.48
N LEU A 128 -6.33 -51.08 0.37
CA LEU A 128 -6.73 -50.09 -0.64
C LEU A 128 -6.01 -48.76 -0.45
N ARG A 129 -5.85 -48.30 0.80
CA ARG A 129 -5.08 -47.09 1.12
C ARG A 129 -3.62 -47.22 0.69
N GLU A 130 -2.95 -48.30 1.06
CA GLU A 130 -1.54 -48.54 0.70
C GLU A 130 -1.36 -48.56 -0.83
N PHE A 131 -2.30 -49.18 -1.56
CA PHE A 131 -2.30 -49.15 -3.03
C PHE A 131 -2.50 -47.74 -3.59
N LEU A 132 -3.46 -46.98 -3.07
CA LEU A 132 -3.74 -45.62 -3.52
C LEU A 132 -2.59 -44.66 -3.21
N ASP A 133 -1.94 -44.79 -2.06
CA ASP A 133 -0.78 -43.98 -1.67
C ASP A 133 0.40 -44.20 -2.62
N GLN A 134 0.70 -45.46 -2.98
CA GLN A 134 1.75 -45.76 -3.96
C GLN A 134 1.45 -45.15 -5.34
N ARG A 135 0.19 -45.24 -5.78
CA ARG A 135 -0.23 -44.61 -7.04
C ARG A 135 -0.17 -43.09 -6.96
N PHE A 136 -0.63 -42.52 -5.86
CA PHE A 136 -0.61 -41.08 -5.64
C PHE A 136 0.82 -40.53 -5.63
N GLN A 137 1.78 -41.21 -5.01
CA GLN A 137 3.18 -40.82 -5.06
C GLN A 137 3.74 -40.84 -6.49
N SER A 138 3.39 -41.87 -7.27
CA SER A 138 3.83 -41.97 -8.67
C SER A 138 3.22 -40.88 -9.56
N LEU A 139 1.92 -40.64 -9.46
CA LEU A 139 1.25 -39.57 -10.21
C LEU A 139 1.65 -38.18 -9.71
N GLY A 140 1.86 -38.04 -8.41
CA GLY A 140 2.29 -36.80 -7.75
C GLY A 140 3.58 -36.28 -8.36
N LYS A 141 4.61 -37.11 -8.48
CA LYS A 141 5.87 -36.70 -9.13
C LYS A 141 5.68 -36.11 -10.53
N ARG A 142 4.72 -36.64 -11.29
CA ARG A 142 4.41 -36.15 -12.65
C ARG A 142 3.60 -34.86 -12.61
N MET A 143 2.66 -34.77 -11.66
CA MET A 143 1.90 -33.56 -11.39
C MET A 143 2.82 -32.42 -10.93
N ASP A 144 3.81 -32.70 -10.08
CA ASP A 144 4.85 -31.74 -9.68
C ASP A 144 5.59 -31.22 -10.90
N ALA A 145 6.13 -32.10 -11.75
CA ALA A 145 6.85 -31.68 -12.95
C ALA A 145 5.97 -30.78 -13.84
N LEU A 146 4.70 -31.16 -14.08
CA LEU A 146 3.81 -30.36 -14.91
C LEU A 146 3.46 -29.00 -14.28
N LEU A 147 3.00 -28.99 -13.03
CA LEU A 147 2.55 -27.77 -12.38
C LEU A 147 3.71 -26.84 -12.05
N VAL A 148 4.79 -27.38 -11.47
CA VAL A 148 5.96 -26.59 -11.09
C VAL A 148 6.70 -26.07 -12.31
N ASP A 149 6.85 -26.86 -13.38
CA ASP A 149 7.64 -26.41 -14.53
C ASP A 149 6.81 -25.64 -15.57
N LYS A 150 5.52 -25.95 -15.75
CA LYS A 150 4.69 -25.30 -16.79
C LYS A 150 3.75 -24.24 -16.27
N CYS A 151 3.23 -24.37 -15.05
CA CYS A 151 2.22 -23.44 -14.51
C CYS A 151 2.82 -22.42 -13.54
N PHE A 152 3.77 -22.86 -12.71
CA PHE A 152 4.40 -22.05 -11.68
C PHE A 152 5.85 -21.69 -11.98
N SER A 153 6.22 -21.63 -13.27
CA SER A 153 7.52 -21.11 -13.71
C SER A 153 7.31 -19.83 -14.51
N ILE A 154 8.19 -18.85 -14.27
CA ILE A 154 8.28 -17.69 -15.14
C ILE A 154 9.34 -18.00 -16.19
N PRO A 155 9.05 -17.90 -17.50
CA PRO A 155 10.06 -18.09 -18.53
C PRO A 155 11.21 -17.10 -18.36
N SER A 156 12.45 -17.55 -18.52
CA SER A 156 13.65 -16.71 -18.32
C SER A 156 13.75 -15.50 -19.26
N ASN A 157 12.99 -15.52 -20.37
CA ASN A 157 12.88 -14.42 -21.32
C ASN A 157 11.79 -13.38 -20.97
N VAL A 158 11.04 -13.60 -19.89
CA VAL A 158 9.96 -12.71 -19.45
C VAL A 158 10.43 -11.91 -18.24
N LEU A 159 10.29 -10.59 -18.36
CA LEU A 159 10.53 -9.65 -17.28
C LEU A 159 9.18 -9.25 -16.67
N LEU A 160 9.05 -9.37 -15.35
CA LEU A 160 7.86 -8.96 -14.64
C LEU A 160 7.63 -7.44 -14.79
N PRO A 161 6.38 -6.98 -14.76
CA PRO A 161 6.07 -5.54 -14.86
C PRO A 161 6.79 -4.68 -13.82
N GLY A 162 6.98 -5.20 -12.59
CA GLY A 162 7.71 -4.52 -11.51
C GLY A 162 9.18 -4.27 -11.83
N ASP A 163 9.78 -5.08 -12.70
CA ASP A 163 11.21 -5.00 -13.03
C ASP A 163 11.47 -4.25 -14.35
N GLN A 164 10.43 -3.76 -15.04
CA GLN A 164 10.60 -2.92 -16.23
C GLN A 164 11.56 -1.73 -16.03
N PRO A 165 11.57 -1.04 -14.88
CA PRO A 165 12.53 0.03 -14.63
C PRO A 165 13.98 -0.45 -14.71
N HIS A 166 14.29 -1.66 -14.24
CA HIS A 166 15.64 -2.23 -14.30
C HIS A 166 16.13 -2.46 -15.74
N ARG A 167 15.22 -2.73 -16.69
CA ARG A 167 15.56 -2.83 -18.12
C ARG A 167 15.77 -1.46 -18.77
N LYS A 168 14.94 -0.48 -18.40
CA LYS A 168 15.02 0.88 -18.98
C LYS A 168 16.20 1.66 -18.42
N HIS A 169 16.50 1.47 -17.14
CA HIS A 169 17.50 2.20 -16.38
C HIS A 169 18.39 1.17 -15.67
N PRO A 170 19.22 0.42 -16.42
CA PRO A 170 20.17 -0.49 -15.81
C PRO A 170 21.03 0.30 -14.84
N HIS A 171 21.33 -0.25 -13.66
CA HIS A 171 22.00 0.41 -12.53
C HIS A 171 23.21 1.27 -12.97
N ASN A 172 22.94 2.53 -13.31
CA ASN A 172 23.97 3.49 -13.62
C ASN A 172 24.31 4.22 -12.32
N LEU A 173 25.21 3.62 -11.55
CA LEU A 173 25.66 4.16 -10.27
C LEU A 173 26.14 5.62 -10.43
N GLN A 174 26.71 5.97 -11.58
CA GLN A 174 27.15 7.34 -11.86
C GLN A 174 25.97 8.32 -11.98
N GLU A 175 24.89 7.96 -12.68
CA GLU A 175 23.68 8.79 -12.75
C GLU A 175 23.02 8.95 -11.37
N LEU A 176 22.97 7.87 -10.58
CA LEU A 176 22.42 7.92 -9.22
C LEU A 176 23.24 8.87 -8.33
N MET A 177 24.57 8.75 -8.35
CA MET A 177 25.46 9.66 -7.62
C MET A 177 25.33 11.11 -8.11
N GLN A 178 25.14 11.32 -9.41
CA GLN A 178 24.88 12.66 -9.96
C GLN A 178 23.58 13.24 -9.43
N VAL A 179 22.49 12.46 -9.44
CA VAL A 179 21.20 12.90 -8.90
C VAL A 179 21.31 13.23 -7.42
N GLU A 180 21.94 12.37 -6.62
CA GLU A 180 22.15 12.62 -5.18
C GLU A 180 22.97 13.89 -4.92
N SER A 181 24.06 14.09 -5.68
CA SER A 181 24.89 15.30 -5.56
C SER A 181 24.13 16.57 -5.99
N SER A 182 23.30 16.49 -7.03
CA SER A 182 22.47 17.59 -7.50
C SER A 182 21.39 17.96 -6.47
N LEU A 183 20.80 16.96 -5.82
CA LEU A 183 19.81 17.15 -4.76
C LEU A 183 20.44 17.85 -3.54
N ALA A 184 21.62 17.40 -3.11
CA ALA A 184 22.35 18.02 -2.01
C ALA A 184 22.81 19.45 -2.32
N ALA A 185 23.17 19.73 -3.58
CA ALA A 185 23.48 21.09 -4.02
C ALA A 185 22.24 21.99 -4.02
N LEU A 186 21.11 21.47 -4.50
CA LEU A 186 19.85 22.22 -4.55
C LEU A 186 19.32 22.55 -3.15
N GLN A 187 19.41 21.61 -2.20
CA GLN A 187 19.03 21.84 -0.81
C GLN A 187 19.85 22.96 -0.16
N ARG A 188 21.19 22.94 -0.33
CA ARG A 188 22.06 24.01 0.17
C ARG A 188 21.75 25.36 -0.47
N ALA A 189 21.50 25.39 -1.77
CA ALA A 189 21.11 26.61 -2.47
C ALA A 189 19.78 27.16 -1.93
N HIS A 190 18.80 26.28 -1.71
CA HIS A 190 17.51 26.66 -1.14
C HIS A 190 17.65 27.27 0.26
N GLU A 191 18.46 26.67 1.14
CA GLU A 191 18.73 27.22 2.47
C GLU A 191 19.40 28.60 2.39
N ALA A 192 20.38 28.77 1.51
CA ALA A 192 21.04 30.05 1.29
C ALA A 192 20.05 31.13 0.79
N GLU A 193 19.14 30.77 -0.12
CA GLU A 193 18.09 31.66 -0.60
C GLU A 193 17.11 32.07 0.51
N LEU A 194 16.74 31.14 1.40
CA LEU A 194 15.92 31.47 2.57
C LEU A 194 16.62 32.47 3.50
N CYS A 195 17.91 32.27 3.77
CA CYS A 195 18.70 33.21 4.56
C CYS A 195 18.82 34.58 3.88
N ALA A 196 19.09 34.61 2.57
CA ALA A 196 19.19 35.84 1.78
C ALA A 196 17.86 36.62 1.81
N ARG A 197 16.73 35.92 1.63
CA ARG A 197 15.40 36.52 1.74
C ARG A 197 15.19 37.15 3.11
N GLN A 198 15.58 36.47 4.19
CA GLN A 198 15.42 37.00 5.54
C GLN A 198 16.30 38.25 5.76
N ALA A 199 17.53 38.26 5.25
CA ALA A 199 18.40 39.43 5.32
C ALA A 199 17.81 40.63 4.55
N LEU A 200 17.26 40.39 3.35
CA LEU A 200 16.59 41.43 2.56
C LEU A 200 15.36 42.01 3.25
N LEU A 201 14.59 41.18 3.98
CA LEU A 201 13.45 41.67 4.76
C LEU A 201 13.89 42.57 5.91
N VAL A 202 15.01 42.25 6.58
CA VAL A 202 15.56 43.10 7.65
C VAL A 202 16.04 44.43 7.10
N GLU A 203 16.82 44.40 6.01
CA GLU A 203 17.30 45.59 5.32
C GLU A 203 16.14 46.51 4.88
N LEU A 204 15.04 45.92 4.39
CA LEU A 204 13.85 46.68 4.00
C LEU A 204 13.23 47.45 5.18
N GLU A 205 13.17 46.86 6.37
CA GLU A 205 12.65 47.54 7.56
C GLU A 205 13.61 48.65 8.03
N GLU A 206 14.92 48.45 7.94
CA GLU A 206 15.91 49.49 8.23
C GLU A 206 15.76 50.69 7.26
N GLN A 207 15.57 50.43 5.97
CA GLN A 207 15.33 51.47 4.97
C GLN A 207 14.03 52.25 5.23
N LYS A 208 12.96 51.58 5.67
CA LYS A 208 11.72 52.26 6.08
C LYS A 208 11.95 53.19 7.26
N ALA A 209 12.67 52.73 8.29
CA ALA A 209 12.97 53.55 9.47
C ALA A 209 13.77 54.81 9.09
N VAL A 210 14.81 54.68 8.26
CA VAL A 210 15.60 55.83 7.77
C VAL A 210 14.73 56.78 6.93
N ARG A 211 13.85 56.24 6.09
CA ARG A 211 12.91 57.05 5.30
C ARG A 211 11.98 57.88 6.20
N GLU A 212 11.40 57.28 7.24
CA GLU A 212 10.53 57.99 8.19
C GLU A 212 11.28 59.12 8.91
N GLN A 213 12.55 58.89 9.27
CA GLN A 213 13.40 59.93 9.87
C GLN A 213 13.63 61.10 8.90
N LEU A 214 13.95 60.81 7.63
CA LEU A 214 14.14 61.84 6.60
C LEU A 214 12.86 62.62 6.33
N GLU A 215 11.70 61.95 6.26
CA GLU A 215 10.40 62.63 6.13
C GLU A 215 10.09 63.51 7.34
N GLY A 216 10.49 63.08 8.55
CA GLY A 216 10.42 63.91 9.76
C GLY A 216 11.27 65.17 9.67
N ILE A 217 12.51 65.06 9.19
CA ILE A 217 13.41 66.20 8.99
C ILE A 217 12.84 67.16 7.94
N LEU A 218 12.38 66.65 6.80
CA LEU A 218 11.78 67.48 5.74
C LEU A 218 10.55 68.25 6.24
N ARG A 219 9.71 67.59 7.05
CA ARG A 219 8.56 68.23 7.68
C ARG A 219 8.99 69.35 8.63
N TRP A 220 9.97 69.08 9.50
CA TRP A 220 10.50 70.07 10.43
C TRP A 220 11.11 71.29 9.71
N VAL A 221 11.88 71.07 8.63
CA VAL A 221 12.41 72.16 7.79
C VAL A 221 11.28 72.96 7.15
N GLY A 222 10.24 72.30 6.63
CA GLY A 222 9.07 72.95 6.06
C GLY A 222 8.31 73.79 7.10
N GLU A 223 8.12 73.26 8.31
CA GLU A 223 7.51 73.99 9.43
C GLU A 223 8.33 75.23 9.83
N LEU A 224 9.66 75.10 9.89
CA LEU A 224 10.56 76.21 10.20
C LEU A 224 10.47 77.32 9.14
N GLN A 225 10.49 76.95 7.85
CA GLN A 225 10.32 77.90 6.74
C GLN A 225 8.95 78.58 6.79
N ALA A 226 7.88 77.82 7.08
CA ALA A 226 6.54 78.37 7.19
C ALA A 226 6.38 79.32 8.38
N ALA A 227 7.02 79.03 9.53
CA ALA A 227 7.04 79.91 10.69
C ALA A 227 7.77 81.23 10.37
N TRP A 228 8.94 81.15 9.73
CA TRP A 228 9.70 82.32 9.29
C TRP A 228 8.90 83.24 8.37
N LEU A 229 8.23 82.66 7.37
CA LEU A 229 7.32 83.40 6.47
C LEU A 229 6.16 84.08 7.21
N LYS A 230 5.58 83.42 8.23
CA LYS A 230 4.47 83.97 9.01
C LYS A 230 4.87 85.17 9.87
N GLU A 231 6.12 85.23 10.33
CA GLU A 231 6.66 86.38 11.07
C GLU A 231 6.95 87.60 10.18
N GLY A 232 6.60 87.54 8.89
CA GLY A 232 6.76 88.64 7.95
C GLY A 232 8.20 88.78 7.41
N MET A 233 9.08 87.86 7.79
CA MET A 233 10.40 87.74 7.22
C MET A 233 10.28 87.01 5.88
N GLY A 234 10.70 87.66 4.79
CA GLY A 234 10.74 87.04 3.46
C GLY A 234 11.79 85.92 3.39
N SER A 235 12.27 85.60 2.19
CA SER A 235 13.42 84.70 2.02
C SER A 235 14.58 85.15 2.90
N PHE A 236 15.11 84.24 3.74
CA PHE A 236 16.27 84.53 4.60
C PHE A 236 17.47 84.99 3.76
N ASN A 237 17.70 84.36 2.62
CA ASN A 237 18.77 84.71 1.69
C ASN A 237 18.64 86.12 1.12
N ASP A 238 17.41 86.66 1.03
CA ASP A 238 17.19 88.02 0.52
C ASP A 238 17.18 89.04 1.66
N SER A 239 16.69 88.64 2.83
CA SER A 239 16.54 89.51 4.02
C SER A 239 17.87 89.78 4.72
N PHE A 240 18.73 88.77 4.86
CA PHE A 240 19.99 88.89 5.60
C PHE A 240 20.99 89.87 4.94
N PRO A 241 21.22 89.86 3.61
CA PRO A 241 22.08 90.84 2.96
C PRO A 241 21.56 92.28 3.09
N MET A 242 20.24 92.49 2.95
CA MET A 242 19.63 93.83 3.13
C MET A 242 19.86 94.37 4.54
N VAL A 243 19.72 93.53 5.58
CA VAL A 243 20.00 93.92 6.96
C VAL A 243 21.48 94.27 7.12
N MET A 244 22.40 93.45 6.61
CA MET A 244 23.84 93.72 6.69
C MET A 244 24.24 95.00 5.95
N GLU A 245 23.66 95.28 4.78
CA GLU A 245 23.89 96.53 4.05
C GLU A 245 23.38 97.75 4.84
N SER A 246 22.21 97.62 5.47
CA SER A 246 21.64 98.68 6.32
C SER A 246 22.50 98.94 7.56
N VAL A 247 23.02 97.89 8.20
CA VAL A 247 23.96 98.00 9.33
C VAL A 247 25.25 98.70 8.90
N ARG A 248 25.77 98.37 7.71
CA ARG A 248 26.97 99.02 7.17
C ARG A 248 26.74 100.51 6.94
N LYS A 249 25.64 100.89 6.28
CA LYS A 249 25.26 102.30 6.09
C LYS A 249 25.13 103.04 7.42
N LEU A 250 24.58 102.39 8.44
CA LEU A 250 24.47 102.95 9.79
C LEU A 250 25.84 103.14 10.44
N GLN A 251 26.76 102.18 10.33
CA GLN A 251 28.13 102.30 10.83
C GLN A 251 28.87 103.46 10.16
N ASP A 252 28.75 103.60 8.84
CA ASP A 252 29.36 104.69 8.09
C ASP A 252 28.80 106.04 8.56
N ALA A 253 27.48 106.16 8.71
CA ALA A 253 26.83 107.38 9.20
C ALA A 253 27.23 107.74 10.66
N VAL A 254 27.33 106.75 11.55
CA VAL A 254 27.80 106.97 12.93
C VAL A 254 29.27 107.40 12.94
N GLY A 255 30.10 106.79 12.09
CA GLY A 255 31.50 107.20 11.91
C GLY A 255 31.62 108.66 11.47
N ASP A 256 30.82 109.06 10.49
CA ASP A 256 30.78 110.45 9.99
C ASP A 256 30.33 111.45 11.07
N ILE A 257 29.33 111.10 11.89
CA ILE A 257 28.86 111.93 12.99
C ILE A 257 29.95 112.07 14.07
N CYS A 258 30.62 110.97 14.43
CA CYS A 258 31.73 111.01 15.39
C CYS A 258 32.92 111.84 14.88
N ASN A 259 33.21 111.78 13.58
CA ASN A 259 34.27 112.58 12.96
C ASN A 259 33.88 114.07 12.87
N LYS A 260 32.63 114.40 12.55
CA LYS A 260 32.12 115.78 12.57
C LYS A 260 32.10 116.37 13.99
N ALA A 261 31.67 115.60 14.99
CA ALA A 261 31.67 116.03 16.39
C ALA A 261 33.09 116.32 16.93
N ARG A 262 34.11 115.60 16.43
CA ARG A 262 35.52 115.89 16.75
C ARG A 262 36.02 117.19 16.11
N HIS A 263 35.58 117.50 14.88
CA HIS A 263 35.97 118.73 14.20
C HIS A 263 35.26 119.99 14.75
N GLU A 264 34.10 119.86 15.39
CA GLU A 264 33.41 120.98 16.08
C GLU A 264 33.97 121.27 17.48
N THR A 265 34.75 120.38 18.09
CA THR A 265 35.45 120.61 19.37
C THR A 265 36.86 121.19 19.24
N GLU A 266 37.39 121.32 18.01
CA GLU A 266 38.71 121.90 17.73
C GLU A 266 38.64 123.27 17.02
N ALA A 267 37.45 123.88 16.93
CA ALA A 267 37.22 125.25 16.48
C ALA A 267 36.80 126.15 17.66
#